data_AF-A0A853L0U9-F1
#
_entry.id   AF-A0A853L0U9-F1
#
_cell.length_a   1.000
_cell.length_b   1.000
_cell.length_c   1.000
_cell.angle_alpha   90.00
_cell.angle_beta   90.00
_cell.angle_gamma   90.00
#
_symmetry.space_group_name_H-M   'P 1'
#
loop_
_entity.id
_entity.type
_entity.pdbx_description
1 polymer ?
#
loop_
_entity_poly.entity_id
_entity_poly.type
_entity_poly.pdbx_seq_one_letter_code
_entity_poly.pdbx_strand_id
1 'polypeptide(L)'
;MTNQIGSRILQPDNIAGVVMIAACAWLLTKVTDMPEMSALLPVAMLSTIIALSVLMIVRNLIRSEAIGVKPVFSSLPRFLLVVFCVGLYVLAVATIGFYTSTLIMLPAVAWLFGYRNPKGIALATLIFVGGIALIFLVLMNQSLPPEFFQS
;
A
#
# COMPACT_ATOMS: atom_id res chain seq x y z
N MET A 1 10.55 -10.13 -31.50
CA MET A 1 10.01 -10.66 -30.23
C MET A 1 11.19 -11.15 -29.41
N THR A 2 11.84 -10.26 -28.64
CA THR A 2 13.03 -10.59 -27.85
C THR A 2 12.57 -11.30 -26.59
N ASN A 3 12.82 -12.61 -26.54
CA ASN A 3 12.49 -13.44 -25.40
C ASN A 3 13.43 -13.06 -24.24
N GLN A 4 12.99 -12.14 -23.39
CA GLN A 4 13.71 -11.74 -22.18
C GLN A 4 13.56 -12.88 -21.17
N ILE A 5 14.49 -13.85 -21.21
CA ILE A 5 14.67 -14.82 -20.13
C ILE A 5 15.26 -14.03 -18.96
N GLY A 6 14.40 -13.34 -18.22
CA GLY A 6 14.77 -12.62 -17.01
C GLY A 6 15.24 -13.62 -15.95
N SER A 7 16.39 -13.34 -15.33
CA SER A 7 16.86 -14.09 -14.16
C SER A 7 15.75 -14.11 -13.10
N ARG A 8 15.50 -15.29 -12.50
CA ARG A 8 14.49 -15.49 -11.43
C ARG A 8 14.64 -14.49 -10.28
N ILE A 9 15.88 -14.04 -10.04
CA ILE A 9 16.22 -13.07 -8.99
C ILE A 9 15.77 -11.65 -9.38
N LEU A 10 15.80 -11.29 -10.67
CA LEU A 10 15.41 -9.97 -11.18
C LEU A 10 13.92 -9.87 -11.53
N GLN A 11 13.09 -10.80 -11.06
CA GLN A 11 11.65 -10.65 -11.18
C GLN A 11 11.20 -9.40 -10.41
N PRO A 12 10.36 -8.54 -11.00
CA PRO A 12 9.96 -7.29 -10.36
C PRO A 12 9.28 -7.48 -8.99
N ASP A 13 8.57 -8.59 -8.78
CA ASP A 13 7.95 -8.94 -7.50
C ASP A 13 9.01 -9.18 -6.41
N ASN A 14 10.12 -9.84 -6.73
CA ASN A 14 11.21 -10.06 -5.77
C ASN A 14 11.92 -8.75 -5.42
N ILE A 15 12.15 -7.89 -6.43
CA ILE A 15 12.72 -6.56 -6.23
C ILE A 15 11.79 -5.71 -5.34
N ALA A 16 10.49 -5.69 -5.64
CA ALA A 16 9.49 -4.99 -4.83
C ALA A 16 9.47 -5.52 -3.39
N GLY A 17 9.47 -6.84 -3.20
CA GLY A 17 9.51 -7.46 -1.87
C GLY A 17 10.77 -7.06 -1.08
N VAL A 18 11.95 -7.10 -1.70
CA VAL A 18 13.21 -6.70 -1.04
C VAL A 18 13.20 -5.21 -0.68
N VAL A 19 12.74 -4.35 -1.59
CA VAL A 19 12.63 -2.90 -1.34
C VAL A 19 11.64 -2.63 -0.20
N MET A 20 10.48 -3.30 -0.18
CA MET A 20 9.50 -3.18 0.90
C MET A 20 10.08 -3.63 2.24
N ILE A 21 10.79 -4.76 2.29
CA ILE A 21 11.44 -5.25 3.52
C ILE A 21 12.48 -4.25 4.01
N ALA A 22 13.34 -3.74 3.11
CA ALA A 22 14.38 -2.77 3.46
C ALA A 22 13.77 -1.46 3.98
N ALA A 23 12.74 -0.95 3.31
CA ALA A 23 12.03 0.27 3.73
C ALA A 23 11.34 0.08 5.08
N CYS A 24 10.64 -1.04 5.29
CA CYS A 24 9.98 -1.34 6.57
C CYS A 24 10.99 -1.55 7.70
N ALA A 25 12.11 -2.24 7.45
CA ALA A 25 13.18 -2.41 8.43
C ALA A 25 13.78 -1.05 8.82
N TRP A 26 14.01 -0.16 7.85
CA TRP A 26 14.45 1.20 8.13
C TRP A 26 13.42 1.99 8.95
N LEU A 27 12.14 1.93 8.59
CA LEU A 27 11.08 2.61 9.34
C LEU A 27 10.92 2.06 10.77
N LEU A 28 11.11 0.76 10.99
CA LEU A 28 11.09 0.17 12.34
C LEU A 28 12.16 0.79 13.25
N THR A 29 13.33 1.18 12.71
CA THR A 29 14.34 1.90 13.51
C THR A 29 13.90 3.30 13.94
N LYS A 30 12.84 3.86 13.35
CA LYS A 30 12.24 5.15 13.75
C LYS A 30 11.10 4.98 14.75
N VAL A 31 10.52 3.79 14.82
CA VAL A 31 9.43 3.50 15.76
C VAL A 31 9.97 3.34 17.19
N THR A 32 11.24 2.97 17.36
CA THR A 32 11.89 2.90 18.69
C THR A 32 11.98 4.24 19.41
N ASP A 33 11.90 5.35 18.68
CA ASP A 33 11.92 6.70 19.23
C ASP A 33 10.53 7.18 19.69
N MET A 34 9.48 6.36 19.49
CA MET A 34 8.08 6.71 19.82
C MET A 34 7.66 6.12 21.17
N PRO A 35 6.71 6.77 21.89
CA PRO A 35 6.10 6.19 23.08
C PRO A 35 5.50 4.82 22.80
N GLU A 36 5.65 3.87 23.74
CA GLU A 36 5.28 2.45 23.53
C GLU A 36 3.84 2.26 23.04
N MET A 37 2.90 3.06 23.54
CA MET A 37 1.48 2.98 23.16
C MET A 37 1.22 3.43 21.71
N SER A 38 2.00 4.39 21.20
CA SER A 38 1.91 4.88 19.81
C SER A 38 2.70 4.02 18.83
N ALA A 39 3.69 3.26 19.33
CA ALA A 39 4.53 2.37 18.54
C ALA A 39 3.82 1.07 18.13
N LEU A 40 2.84 0.60 18.90
CA LEU A 40 2.15 -0.69 18.67
C LEU A 40 1.56 -0.80 17.25
N LEU A 41 0.85 0.23 16.80
CA LEU A 41 0.19 0.19 15.48
C LEU A 41 1.20 0.21 14.32
N PRO A 42 2.19 1.13 14.28
CA PRO A 42 3.27 1.07 13.30
C PRO A 42 4.03 -0.27 13.30
N VAL A 43 4.38 -0.82 14.48
CA VAL A 43 5.08 -2.11 14.56
C VAL A 43 4.22 -3.24 13.97
N ALA A 44 2.94 -3.31 14.30
CA ALA A 44 2.04 -4.34 13.78
C ALA A 44 1.90 -4.25 12.25
N MET A 45 1.76 -3.03 11.71
CA MET A 45 1.66 -2.83 10.26
C MET A 45 2.96 -3.18 9.54
N LEU A 46 4.11 -2.66 10.02
CA LEU A 46 5.41 -2.88 9.39
C LEU A 46 5.81 -4.36 9.45
N SER A 47 5.59 -5.03 10.58
CA SER A 47 5.88 -6.46 10.70
C SER A 47 4.99 -7.32 9.80
N THR A 48 3.69 -7.00 9.68
CA THR A 48 2.78 -7.69 8.76
C THR A 48 3.22 -7.49 7.31
N ILE A 49 3.61 -6.29 6.90
CA ILE A 49 4.10 -6.00 5.55
C ILE A 49 5.38 -6.78 5.26
N ILE A 50 6.32 -6.85 6.22
CA ILE A 50 7.54 -7.66 6.08
C ILE A 50 7.17 -9.14 5.89
N ALA A 51 6.29 -9.68 6.74
CA ALA A 51 5.86 -11.08 6.65
C ALA A 51 5.20 -11.40 5.30
N LEU A 52 4.30 -10.53 4.82
CA LEU A 52 3.65 -10.69 3.51
C LEU A 52 4.65 -10.56 2.35
N SER A 53 5.64 -9.67 2.46
CA SER A 53 6.69 -9.51 1.45
C SER A 53 7.57 -10.76 1.36
N VAL A 54 7.95 -11.34 2.51
CA VAL A 54 8.68 -12.61 2.56
C VAL A 54 7.85 -13.74 1.95
N LEU A 55 6.57 -13.85 2.30
CA LEU A 55 5.66 -14.85 1.73
C LEU A 55 5.58 -14.69 0.21
N MET A 56 5.46 -13.46 -0.30
CA MET A 56 5.43 -13.18 -1.73
C MET A 56 6.71 -13.66 -2.44
N ILE A 57 7.90 -13.37 -1.88
CA ILE A 57 9.18 -13.83 -2.42
C ILE A 57 9.26 -15.36 -2.40
N VAL A 58 8.93 -15.99 -1.26
CA VAL A 58 8.95 -17.46 -1.12
C VAL A 58 8.00 -18.12 -2.11
N ARG A 59 6.78 -17.62 -2.27
CA ARG A 59 5.80 -18.13 -3.24
C ARG A 59 6.33 -18.03 -4.67
N ASN A 60 7.03 -16.95 -4.99
CA ASN A 60 7.62 -16.74 -6.30
C ASN A 60 8.81 -17.69 -6.55
N LEU A 61 9.61 -17.97 -5.53
CA LEU A 61 10.69 -18.96 -5.62
C LEU A 61 10.17 -20.40 -5.78
N ILE A 62 9.02 -20.72 -5.18
CA ILE A 62 8.38 -22.04 -5.27
C ILE A 62 7.64 -22.25 -6.61
N ARG A 63 7.00 -21.22 -7.17
CA ARG A 63 6.30 -21.32 -8.46
C ARG A 63 7.29 -21.29 -9.63
N SER A 64 7.47 -22.45 -10.26
CA SER A 64 8.42 -22.67 -11.38
C SER A 64 7.88 -22.30 -12.77
N GLU A 65 6.74 -21.60 -12.85
CA GLU A 65 6.21 -21.18 -14.15
C GLU A 65 6.91 -19.90 -14.62
N ALA A 66 7.28 -19.87 -15.91
CA ALA A 66 7.73 -18.68 -16.59
C ALA A 66 6.56 -17.68 -16.67
N ILE A 67 6.28 -17.00 -15.56
CA ILE A 67 5.32 -15.90 -15.51
C ILE A 67 5.92 -14.83 -16.41
N GLY A 68 5.29 -14.63 -17.57
CA GLY A 68 5.70 -13.60 -18.51
C GLY A 68 5.88 -12.28 -17.76
N VAL A 69 7.07 -11.70 -17.85
CA VAL A 69 7.42 -10.47 -17.15
C VAL A 69 6.50 -9.38 -17.67
N LYS A 70 5.41 -9.12 -16.95
CA LYS A 70 4.60 -7.93 -17.20
C LYS A 70 5.42 -6.74 -16.72
N PRO A 71 5.65 -5.72 -17.55
CA PRO A 71 6.39 -4.54 -17.12
C PRO A 71 5.64 -3.87 -15.98
N VAL A 72 6.26 -3.82 -14.80
CA VAL A 72 5.74 -3.10 -13.61
C VAL A 72 5.45 -1.65 -13.95
N PHE A 73 6.31 -1.05 -14.77
CA PHE A 73 6.07 0.25 -15.38
C PHE A 73 5.60 0.06 -16.82
N SER A 74 4.31 -0.21 -17.00
CA SER A 74 3.70 -0.18 -18.34
C SER A 74 3.75 1.23 -18.95
N SER A 75 3.81 2.27 -18.13
CA SER A 75 3.96 3.66 -18.58
C SER A 75 4.47 4.55 -17.44
N LEU A 76 5.67 5.11 -17.62
CA LEU A 76 6.27 6.11 -16.72
C LEU A 76 5.31 7.27 -16.35
N PRO A 77 4.51 7.86 -17.27
CA PRO A 77 3.61 8.95 -16.90
C PRO A 77 2.51 8.54 -15.92
N ARG A 78 1.97 7.31 -16.02
CA ARG A 78 0.97 6.83 -15.05
C ARG A 78 1.57 6.64 -13.66
N PHE A 79 2.81 6.16 -13.58
CA PHE A 79 3.51 6.03 -12.31
C PHE A 79 3.72 7.40 -11.64
N LEU A 80 4.22 8.39 -12.39
CA LEU A 80 4.37 9.76 -11.87
C LEU A 80 3.03 10.35 -11.42
N LEU A 81 1.94 10.09 -12.15
CA LEU A 81 0.60 10.51 -11.76
C LEU A 81 0.16 9.88 -10.44
N VAL A 82 0.43 8.57 -10.23
CA VAL A 82 0.14 7.89 -8.96
C VAL A 82 0.96 8.49 -7.82
N VAL A 83 2.27 8.71 -8.03
CA VAL A 83 3.14 9.34 -7.01
C VAL A 83 2.63 10.73 -6.65
N PHE A 84 2.25 11.53 -7.65
CA PHE A 84 1.64 12.84 -7.42
C PHE A 84 0.32 12.75 -6.66
N CYS A 85 -0.53 11.76 -6.98
CA CYS A 85 -1.80 11.51 -6.30
C CYS A 85 -1.59 11.12 -4.83
N VAL A 86 -0.57 10.32 -4.52
CA VAL A 86 -0.16 10.01 -3.14
C VAL A 86 0.33 11.26 -2.42
N GLY A 87 1.12 12.11 -3.07
CA GLY A 87 1.54 13.40 -2.50
C GLY A 87 0.35 14.31 -2.17
N LEU A 88 -0.62 14.41 -3.08
CA LEU A 88 -1.86 15.14 -2.84
C LEU A 88 -2.68 14.54 -1.69
N TYR A 89 -2.71 13.21 -1.56
CA TYR A 89 -3.39 12.55 -0.44
C TYR A 89 -2.80 12.97 0.91
N VAL A 90 -1.47 13.05 1.04
CA VAL A 90 -0.84 13.50 2.29
C VAL A 90 -1.29 14.91 2.68
N LEU A 91 -1.40 15.82 1.71
CA LEU A 91 -1.92 17.18 1.93
C LEU A 91 -3.43 17.20 2.24
N ALA A 92 -4.20 16.35 1.57
CA ALA A 92 -5.63 16.20 1.77
C ALA A 92 -5.96 15.65 3.17
N VAL A 93 -5.19 14.69 3.68
CA VAL A 93 -5.38 14.13 5.02
C VAL A 93 -5.27 15.21 6.09
N ALA A 94 -4.35 16.17 5.92
CA ALA A 94 -4.16 17.28 6.86
C ALA A 94 -5.27 18.35 6.78
N THR A 95 -6.05 18.40 5.70
CA THR A 95 -7.01 19.49 5.44
C THR A 95 -8.48 19.04 5.45
N ILE A 96 -8.78 17.88 4.87
CA ILE A 96 -10.14 17.36 4.63
C ILE A 96 -10.47 16.19 5.58
N GLY A 97 -9.44 15.57 6.16
CA GLY A 97 -9.55 14.43 7.07
C GLY A 97 -9.12 13.10 6.43
N PHE A 98 -8.89 12.10 7.27
CA PHE A 98 -8.28 10.84 6.86
C PHE A 98 -9.23 9.95 6.02
N TYR A 99 -10.46 9.73 6.48
CA TYR A 99 -11.39 8.80 5.82
C TYR A 99 -11.85 9.31 4.46
N THR A 100 -12.22 10.59 4.37
CA THR A 100 -12.62 11.28 3.13
C THR A 100 -11.51 11.23 2.07
N SER A 101 -10.29 11.60 2.47
CA SER A 101 -9.12 11.57 1.58
C SER A 101 -8.83 10.14 1.10
N THR A 102 -8.96 9.16 1.99
CA THR A 102 -8.71 7.73 1.67
C THR A 102 -9.77 7.20 0.71
N LEU A 103 -11.03 7.54 0.95
CA LEU A 103 -12.17 7.13 0.11
C LEU A 103 -12.08 7.67 -1.33
N ILE A 104 -11.43 8.82 -1.54
CA ILE A 104 -11.16 9.39 -2.86
C ILE A 104 -9.88 8.81 -3.47
N MET A 105 -8.83 8.65 -2.66
CA MET A 105 -7.51 8.21 -3.11
C MET A 105 -7.52 6.77 -3.65
N LEU A 106 -8.18 5.83 -2.96
CA LEU A 106 -8.25 4.43 -3.41
C LEU A 106 -8.84 4.27 -4.83
N PRO A 107 -10.05 4.79 -5.13
CA PRO A 107 -10.61 4.69 -6.46
C PRO A 107 -9.79 5.46 -7.49
N ALA A 108 -9.24 6.63 -7.15
CA ALA A 108 -8.40 7.40 -8.06
C ALA A 108 -7.16 6.59 -8.49
N VAL A 109 -6.42 6.04 -7.53
CA VAL A 109 -5.21 5.24 -7.81
C VAL A 109 -5.56 3.96 -8.58
N ALA A 110 -6.64 3.26 -8.21
CA ALA A 110 -7.09 2.07 -8.94
C ALA A 110 -7.44 2.38 -10.41
N TRP A 111 -8.07 3.53 -10.65
CA TRP A 111 -8.41 3.99 -11.99
C TRP A 111 -7.17 4.39 -12.81
N LEU A 112 -6.21 5.08 -12.18
CA LEU A 112 -4.92 5.45 -12.79
C LEU A 112 -4.11 4.22 -13.22
N PHE A 113 -4.14 3.15 -12.41
CA PHE A 113 -3.52 1.87 -12.77
C PHE A 113 -4.27 1.12 -13.87
N GLY A 114 -5.44 1.61 -14.30
CA GLY A 114 -6.21 1.06 -15.41
C GLY A 114 -7.15 -0.07 -15.01
N TYR A 115 -7.44 -0.25 -13.71
CA TYR A 115 -8.47 -1.18 -13.28
C TYR A 115 -9.84 -0.56 -13.59
N ARG A 116 -10.59 -1.14 -14.53
CA ARG A 116 -11.84 -0.56 -15.07
C ARG A 116 -13.12 -1.22 -14.54
N ASN A 117 -13.05 -1.92 -13.42
CA ASN A 117 -14.22 -2.57 -12.82
C ASN A 117 -14.73 -1.78 -11.61
N PRO A 118 -15.68 -0.83 -11.79
CA PRO A 118 -16.09 0.09 -10.72
C PRO A 118 -16.71 -0.63 -9.52
N LYS A 119 -17.37 -1.77 -9.73
CA LYS A 119 -17.93 -2.60 -8.64
C LYS A 119 -16.83 -3.16 -7.75
N GLY A 120 -15.75 -3.65 -8.37
CA GLY A 120 -14.59 -4.17 -7.64
C GLY A 120 -13.87 -3.06 -6.86
N ILE A 121 -13.73 -1.88 -7.47
CA ILE A 121 -13.13 -0.71 -6.81
C ILE A 121 -13.96 -0.28 -5.60
N ALA A 122 -15.28 -0.13 -5.77
CA ALA A 122 -16.17 0.29 -4.69
C ALA A 122 -16.14 -0.71 -3.52
N LEU A 123 -16.19 -2.01 -3.82
CA LEU A 123 -16.12 -3.05 -2.79
C LEU A 123 -14.77 -3.06 -2.06
N ALA A 124 -13.66 -3.00 -2.80
CA ALA A 124 -12.32 -2.95 -2.19
C ALA A 124 -12.14 -1.70 -1.33
N THR A 125 -12.62 -0.54 -1.80
CA THR A 125 -12.58 0.71 -1.05
C THR A 125 -13.39 0.61 0.23
N LEU A 126 -14.60 0.03 0.17
CA LEU A 126 -15.47 -0.15 1.33
C LEU A 126 -14.87 -1.11 2.35
N ILE A 127 -14.31 -2.24 1.91
CA ILE A 127 -13.64 -3.20 2.80
C ILE A 127 -12.43 -2.55 3.47
N PHE A 128 -11.63 -1.78 2.73
CA PHE A 128 -10.44 -1.15 3.27
C PHE A 128 -10.78 -0.03 4.27
N VAL A 129 -11.63 0.91 3.87
CA VAL A 129 -12.06 2.02 4.74
C VAL A 129 -12.82 1.48 5.95
N GLY A 130 -13.71 0.51 5.76
CA GLY A 130 -14.44 -0.14 6.84
C GLY A 130 -13.55 -0.94 7.79
N GLY A 131 -12.53 -1.63 7.27
CA GLY A 131 -11.55 -2.34 8.08
C GLY A 131 -10.71 -1.38 8.93
N ILE A 132 -10.27 -0.25 8.35
CA ILE A 132 -9.59 0.79 9.11
C ILE A 132 -10.51 1.38 10.18
N ALA A 133 -11.74 1.73 9.82
CA ALA A 133 -12.72 2.23 10.78
C ALA A 133 -12.91 1.24 11.94
N LEU A 134 -13.02 -0.06 11.66
CA LEU A 134 -13.13 -1.10 12.69
C LEU A 134 -11.90 -1.12 13.60
N ILE A 135 -10.68 -1.10 13.04
CA ILE A 135 -9.46 -1.12 13.85
C ILE A 135 -9.36 0.13 14.72
N PHE A 136 -9.59 1.33 14.17
CA PHE A 136 -9.37 2.57 14.90
C PHE A 136 -10.49 2.87 15.90
N LEU A 137 -11.76 2.71 15.51
CA LEU A 137 -12.90 2.96 16.39
C LEU A 137 -13.10 1.84 17.41
N VAL A 138 -13.04 0.57 16.99
CA VAL A 138 -13.40 -0.56 17.86
C VAL A 138 -12.21 -1.10 18.62
N LEU A 139 -11.06 -1.31 17.97
CA LEU A 139 -9.89 -1.91 18.62
C LEU A 139 -9.07 -0.88 19.40
N MET A 140 -8.80 0.29 18.80
CA MET A 140 -7.94 1.30 19.41
C MET A 140 -8.68 2.39 20.20
N ASN A 141 -10.01 2.51 20.03
CA ASN A 141 -10.81 3.59 20.59
C ASN A 141 -10.18 4.98 20.36
N GLN A 142 -9.50 5.16 19.23
CA GLN A 142 -8.86 6.41 18.84
C GLN A 142 -9.67 7.09 17.73
N SER A 143 -9.98 8.36 17.93
CA SER A 143 -10.50 9.23 16.88
C SER A 143 -9.35 9.69 15.98
N LEU A 144 -9.39 9.27 14.71
CA LEU A 144 -8.56 9.85 13.66
C LEU A 144 -8.98 11.32 13.39
N PRO A 145 -8.14 12.13 12.72
CA PRO A 145 -8.39 13.55 12.54
C PRO A 145 -9.83 13.82 12.10
N PRO A 146 -10.52 14.79 12.75
CA PRO A 146 -11.92 15.06 12.49
C PRO A 146 -12.12 15.34 11.01
N GLU A 147 -13.10 14.68 10.44
CA GLU A 147 -13.52 14.97 9.07
C GLU A 147 -14.09 16.39 9.01
N PHE A 148 -14.12 16.97 7.81
CA PHE A 148 -14.76 18.27 7.57
C PHE A 148 -16.22 18.35 8.10
N PHE A 149 -16.87 17.20 8.37
CA PHE A 149 -18.23 17.08 8.91
C PHE A 149 -18.33 17.01 10.44
N GLN A 150 -17.22 17.07 11.18
CA GLN A 150 -17.20 17.10 12.65
C GLN A 150 -16.64 18.42 13.22
N SER A 151 -16.91 19.55 12.54
CA SER A 151 -16.70 20.90 13.09
C SER A 151 -17.63 21.20 14.26
#